data_AF-A0A934Y1M6-F1
#
_entry.id   AF-A0A934Y1M6-F1
#
_cell.length_a   1.000
_cell.length_b   1.000
_cell.length_c   1.000
_cell.angle_alpha   90.00
_cell.angle_beta   90.00
_cell.angle_gamma   90.00
#
_symmetry.space_group_name_H-M   'P 1'
#
loop_
_entity.id
_entity.type
_entity.pdbx_description
1 polymer ?
#
loop_
_entity_poly.entity_id
_entity_poly.type
_entity_poly.pdbx_seq_one_letter_code
_entity_poly.pdbx_strand_id
1 'polypeptide(L)'
;MTNRSKEPAAAAEPSIWEQRLREAAVLMLIPLIVYLGVCLYTYQPSDPGWSHAGSDAPIRNLGGSVGAWIADLSLYFFGGMAFAFPLMLAAIAWRLIRDESALPGTRHDSAWLLLGAAGWIASGAGLAHLHFFEAASPLPANAGGVVGALFGDLLRSAAGELGATMFLLTIFLVMLTLFTGLSWFRLMEAIGASVLNA
;
A
#
# COMPACT_ATOMS: atom_id res chain seq x y z
N MET A 1 15.70 36.70 -43.29
CA MET A 1 14.84 36.07 -42.26
C MET A 1 15.63 34.96 -41.61
N THR A 2 16.30 35.24 -40.49
CA THR A 2 17.19 34.30 -39.79
C THR A 2 16.37 33.37 -38.91
N ASN A 3 16.43 32.07 -39.22
CA ASN A 3 15.80 30.99 -38.49
C ASN A 3 16.60 30.74 -37.18
N ARG A 4 16.07 31.19 -36.03
CA ARG A 4 16.59 30.81 -34.71
C ARG A 4 16.00 29.45 -34.37
N SER A 5 16.79 28.40 -34.61
CA SER A 5 16.57 27.08 -34.00
C SER A 5 16.52 27.24 -32.48
N LYS A 6 15.37 26.93 -31.88
CA LYS A 6 15.24 26.74 -30.43
C LYS A 6 16.17 25.61 -30.02
N GLU A 7 17.29 25.94 -29.39
CA GLU A 7 18.05 24.95 -28.63
C GLU A 7 17.13 24.36 -27.55
N PRO A 8 17.08 23.03 -27.38
CA PRO A 8 16.36 22.44 -26.26
C PRO A 8 17.04 22.92 -24.98
N ALA A 9 16.28 23.60 -24.12
CA ALA A 9 16.76 24.02 -22.80
C ALA A 9 17.33 22.79 -22.07
N ALA A 10 18.63 22.82 -21.79
CA ALA A 10 19.28 21.79 -20.99
C ALA A 10 18.52 21.66 -19.67
N ALA A 11 18.05 20.46 -19.35
CA ALA A 11 17.38 20.19 -18.08
C ALA A 11 18.33 20.61 -16.95
N ALA A 12 17.87 21.50 -16.07
CA ALA A 12 18.67 21.98 -14.95
C ALA A 12 19.03 20.78 -14.05
N GLU A 13 20.31 20.63 -13.71
CA GLU A 13 20.74 19.61 -12.77
C GLU A 13 20.14 19.88 -11.39
N PRO A 14 19.66 18.83 -10.68
CA PRO A 14 19.02 18.99 -9.38
C PRO A 14 19.99 19.65 -8.39
N SER A 15 19.47 20.60 -7.63
CA SER A 15 20.24 21.34 -6.64
C SER A 15 20.71 20.42 -5.51
N ILE A 16 21.86 20.75 -4.90
CA ILE A 16 22.40 20.02 -3.74
C ILE A 16 21.39 19.94 -2.57
N TRP A 17 20.48 20.90 -2.46
CA TRP A 17 19.45 20.93 -1.43
C TRP A 17 18.32 19.94 -1.70
N GLU A 18 17.92 19.75 -2.95
CA GLU A 18 16.91 18.74 -3.33
C GLU A 18 17.42 17.33 -3.02
N GLN A 19 18.70 17.06 -3.34
CA GLN A 19 19.34 15.79 -2.99
C GLN A 19 19.39 15.57 -1.47
N ARG A 20 19.77 16.59 -0.69
CA ARG A 20 19.82 16.49 0.78
C ARG A 20 18.44 16.32 1.42
N LEU A 21 17.43 17.04 0.92
CA LEU A 21 16.06 16.91 1.40
C LEU A 21 15.50 15.51 1.09
N ARG A 22 15.84 14.96 -0.07
CA ARG A 22 15.49 13.59 -0.45
C ARG A 22 16.14 12.56 0.47
N GLU A 23 17.45 12.67 0.70
CA GLU A 23 18.15 11.79 1.63
C GLU A 23 17.55 11.87 3.03
N ALA A 24 17.26 13.07 3.52
CA ALA A 24 16.59 13.27 4.80
C ALA A 24 15.18 12.62 4.81
N ALA A 25 14.41 12.74 3.72
CA ALA A 25 13.10 12.11 3.59
C ALA A 25 13.20 10.57 3.63
N VAL A 26 14.16 9.97 2.91
CA VAL A 26 14.40 8.52 2.96
C VAL A 26 14.78 8.09 4.39
N LEU A 27 15.69 8.83 5.04
CA LEU A 27 16.12 8.53 6.40
C LEU A 27 14.96 8.64 7.41
N MET A 28 14.01 9.54 7.19
CA MET A 28 12.79 9.65 8.00
C MET A 28 11.77 8.54 7.71
N LEU A 29 11.72 8.02 6.47
CA LEU A 29 10.82 6.92 6.10
C LEU A 29 11.20 5.60 6.78
N ILE A 30 12.49 5.33 6.97
CA ILE A 30 12.97 4.08 7.60
C ILE A 30 12.35 3.83 8.99
N PRO A 31 12.49 4.73 9.99
CA PRO A 31 11.89 4.52 11.30
C PRO A 31 10.37 4.52 11.23
N LEU A 32 9.74 5.26 10.31
CA LEU A 32 8.29 5.25 10.13
C LEU A 32 7.78 3.89 9.64
N ILE A 33 8.45 3.27 8.67
CA ILE A 33 8.14 1.93 8.15
C ILE A 33 8.25 0.90 9.28
N VAL A 34 9.36 0.93 10.01
CA VAL A 34 9.62 0.01 11.13
C VAL A 34 8.58 0.20 12.22
N TYR A 35 8.32 1.45 12.63
CA TYR A 35 7.35 1.76 13.65
C TYR A 35 5.95 1.28 13.27
N LEU A 36 5.48 1.59 12.05
CA LEU A 36 4.18 1.14 11.56
C LEU A 36 4.08 -0.39 11.52
N GLY A 37 5.12 -1.06 11.03
CA GLY A 37 5.19 -2.53 11.01
C GLY A 37 5.13 -3.13 12.42
N VAL A 38 5.85 -2.56 13.38
CA VAL A 38 5.81 -2.97 14.79
C VAL A 38 4.42 -2.75 15.39
N CYS A 39 3.79 -1.60 15.14
CA CYS A 39 2.43 -1.31 15.62
C CYS A 39 1.44 -2.37 15.13
N LEU A 40 1.45 -2.68 13.82
CA LEU A 40 0.55 -3.66 13.21
C LEU A 40 0.82 -5.09 13.70
N TYR A 41 2.09 -5.48 13.76
CA TYR A 41 2.47 -6.85 14.15
C TYR A 41 2.22 -7.13 15.64
N THR A 42 2.30 -6.11 16.48
CA THR A 42 2.07 -6.22 17.93
C THR A 42 0.66 -5.78 18.35
N TYR A 43 -0.27 -5.74 17.39
CA TYR A 43 -1.68 -5.47 17.66
C TYR A 43 -2.25 -6.43 18.69
N GLN A 44 -3.00 -5.88 19.64
CA GLN A 44 -3.76 -6.65 20.60
C GLN A 44 -5.18 -6.09 20.73
N PRO A 45 -6.23 -6.93 20.65
CA PRO A 45 -7.61 -6.49 20.82
C PRO A 45 -7.94 -5.90 22.20
N SER A 46 -7.12 -6.19 23.21
CA SER A 46 -7.28 -5.68 24.58
C SER A 46 -6.75 -4.26 24.78
N ASP A 47 -5.92 -3.77 23.87
CA ASP A 47 -5.35 -2.42 23.94
C ASP A 47 -6.41 -1.36 23.56
N PRO A 48 -6.34 -0.14 24.12
CA PRO A 48 -7.25 0.93 23.75
C PRO A 48 -7.05 1.38 22.29
N GLY A 49 -8.15 1.59 21.57
CA GLY A 49 -8.12 1.93 20.15
C GLY A 49 -9.40 2.61 19.65
N TRP A 50 -9.51 2.74 18.33
CA TRP A 50 -10.64 3.37 17.66
C TRP A 50 -11.94 2.58 17.84
N SER A 51 -11.85 1.25 17.73
CA SER A 51 -13.00 0.36 17.74
C SER A 51 -13.47 -0.01 19.15
N HIS A 52 -12.61 0.12 20.16
CA HIS A 52 -12.90 -0.26 21.55
C HIS A 52 -12.12 0.62 22.54
N ALA A 53 -12.75 0.95 23.67
CA ALA A 53 -12.17 1.82 24.70
C ALA A 53 -10.92 1.23 25.41
N GLY A 54 -10.56 -0.03 25.13
CA GLY A 54 -9.50 -0.76 25.84
C GLY A 54 -9.94 -1.20 27.23
N SER A 55 -9.08 -1.98 27.89
CA SER A 55 -9.22 -2.30 29.32
C SER A 55 -8.23 -1.46 30.15
N ASP A 56 -8.42 -1.40 31.47
CA ASP A 56 -7.43 -0.81 32.40
C ASP A 56 -6.09 -1.59 32.45
N ALA A 57 -5.92 -2.62 31.60
CA ALA A 57 -4.70 -3.38 31.48
C ALA A 57 -3.57 -2.55 30.86
N PRO A 58 -2.30 -2.88 31.16
CA PRO A 58 -1.17 -2.22 30.53
C PRO A 58 -1.17 -2.46 29.01
N ILE A 59 -0.88 -1.40 28.25
CA ILE A 59 -0.80 -1.43 26.78
C ILE A 59 0.31 -2.39 26.35
N ARG A 60 -0.03 -3.33 25.47
CA ARG A 60 0.88 -4.41 25.02
C ARG A 60 1.48 -4.15 23.65
N ASN A 61 0.89 -3.27 22.85
CA ASN A 61 1.48 -2.77 21.62
C ASN A 61 2.84 -2.12 21.89
N LEU A 62 3.87 -2.53 21.15
CA LEU A 62 5.22 -1.98 21.34
C LEU A 62 5.36 -0.53 20.87
N GLY A 63 4.44 -0.04 20.05
CA GLY A 63 4.31 1.38 19.71
C GLY A 63 3.57 2.20 20.79
N GLY A 64 3.26 1.61 21.94
CA GLY A 64 2.51 2.24 23.01
C GLY A 64 1.08 2.61 22.60
N SER A 65 0.50 3.62 23.26
CA SER A 65 -0.89 4.05 23.01
C SER A 65 -1.12 4.52 21.57
N VAL A 66 -0.18 5.27 21.00
CA VAL A 66 -0.27 5.74 19.61
C VAL A 66 -0.22 4.55 18.65
N GLY A 67 0.68 3.60 18.87
CA GLY A 67 0.80 2.40 18.05
C GLY A 67 -0.45 1.51 18.10
N ALA A 68 -1.03 1.33 19.29
CA ALA A 68 -2.29 0.60 19.46
C ALA A 68 -3.43 1.24 18.64
N TRP A 69 -3.58 2.57 18.69
CA TRP A 69 -4.58 3.28 17.90
C TRP A 69 -4.34 3.17 16.39
N ILE A 70 -3.10 3.34 15.94
CA ILE A 70 -2.75 3.21 14.52
C ILE A 70 -3.08 1.80 14.02
N ALA A 71 -2.69 0.77 14.78
CA ALA A 71 -2.91 -0.61 14.41
C ALA A 71 -4.40 -0.95 14.39
N ASP A 72 -5.14 -0.59 15.44
CA ASP A 72 -6.58 -0.84 15.54
C ASP A 72 -7.35 -0.17 14.40
N LEU A 73 -7.10 1.13 14.15
CA LEU A 73 -7.75 1.88 13.07
C LEU A 73 -7.44 1.27 11.70
N SER A 74 -6.17 0.93 11.44
CA SER A 74 -5.76 0.38 10.15
C SER A 74 -6.37 -1.00 9.90
N LEU A 75 -6.32 -1.89 10.90
CA LEU A 75 -6.88 -3.23 10.81
C LEU A 75 -8.42 -3.21 10.78
N TYR A 76 -9.05 -2.24 11.44
CA TYR A 76 -10.50 -2.05 11.40
C TYR A 76 -10.99 -1.69 9.99
N PHE A 77 -10.31 -0.76 9.31
CA PHE A 77 -10.74 -0.36 7.97
C PHE A 77 -10.31 -1.32 6.87
N PHE A 78 -9.09 -1.85 6.95
CA PHE A 78 -8.46 -2.57 5.82
C PHE A 78 -8.20 -4.05 6.10
N GLY A 79 -8.48 -4.53 7.32
CA GLY A 79 -8.21 -5.91 7.71
C GLY A 79 -6.75 -6.28 7.48
N GLY A 80 -6.51 -7.46 6.93
CA GLY A 80 -5.16 -7.95 6.61
C GLY A 80 -4.40 -7.06 5.62
N MET A 81 -5.09 -6.30 4.76
CA MET A 81 -4.42 -5.39 3.83
C MET A 81 -3.74 -4.19 4.51
N ALA A 82 -4.00 -3.93 5.79
CA ALA A 82 -3.24 -2.92 6.55
C ALA A 82 -1.72 -3.21 6.57
N PHE A 83 -1.32 -4.49 6.52
CA PHE A 83 0.09 -4.90 6.44
C PHE A 83 0.76 -4.51 5.12
N ALA A 84 0.01 -4.13 4.09
CA ALA A 84 0.58 -3.58 2.86
C ALA A 84 1.12 -2.15 3.05
N PHE A 85 0.64 -1.37 4.04
CA PHE A 85 1.11 0.01 4.25
C PHE A 85 2.62 0.13 4.52
N PRO A 86 3.23 -0.62 5.45
CA PRO A 86 4.69 -0.57 5.61
C PRO A 86 5.43 -1.01 4.34
N LEU A 87 4.89 -1.99 3.58
CA LEU A 87 5.48 -2.43 2.31
C LEU A 87 5.40 -1.36 1.22
N MET A 88 4.30 -0.63 1.15
CA MET A 88 4.12 0.48 0.21
C MET A 88 5.08 1.63 0.51
N LEU A 89 5.22 1.99 1.79
CA LEU A 89 6.20 2.98 2.23
C LEU A 89 7.63 2.53 1.90
N ALA A 90 7.95 1.25 2.11
CA ALA A 90 9.24 0.69 1.72
C ALA A 90 9.47 0.72 0.21
N ALA A 91 8.45 0.41 -0.60
CA ALA A 91 8.52 0.51 -2.06
C ALA A 91 8.73 1.96 -2.54
N ILE A 92 8.07 2.93 -1.89
CA ILE A 92 8.26 4.37 -2.17
C ILE A 92 9.68 4.79 -1.79
N ALA A 93 10.17 4.42 -0.60
CA ALA A 93 11.54 4.71 -0.17
C ALA A 93 12.57 4.10 -1.14
N TRP A 94 12.35 2.86 -1.58
CA TRP A 94 13.22 2.18 -2.54
C TRP A 94 13.27 2.90 -3.89
N ARG A 95 12.13 3.36 -4.42
CA ARG A 95 12.08 4.16 -5.65
C ARG A 95 12.86 5.45 -5.51
N LEU A 96 12.68 6.15 -4.39
CA LEU A 96 13.35 7.41 -4.11
C LEU A 96 14.87 7.28 -4.00
N ILE A 97 15.37 6.09 -3.61
CA ILE A 97 16.82 5.77 -3.61
C ILE A 97 17.33 5.42 -5.02
N ARG A 98 16.56 4.65 -5.79
CA ARG A 98 16.98 4.09 -7.09
C ARG A 98 17.01 5.12 -8.21
N ASP A 99 15.99 5.95 -8.32
CA ASP A 99 15.82 6.89 -9.43
C ASP A 99 14.90 8.04 -9.01
N GLU A 100 15.43 9.26 -9.02
CA GLU A 100 14.70 10.47 -8.66
C GLU A 100 13.51 10.74 -9.59
N SER A 101 13.60 10.29 -10.84
CA SER A 101 12.51 10.37 -11.82
C SER A 101 11.48 9.24 -11.69
N ALA A 102 11.73 8.23 -10.84
CA ALA A 102 10.80 7.12 -10.62
C ALA A 102 9.65 7.47 -9.67
N LEU A 103 9.71 8.62 -8.99
CA LEU A 103 8.53 9.20 -8.37
C LEU A 103 7.78 10.09 -9.38
N PRO A 104 6.45 10.13 -9.29
CA PRO A 104 5.65 10.88 -10.25
C PRO A 104 5.98 12.38 -10.23
N GLY A 105 6.58 12.88 -11.30
CA GLY A 105 7.03 14.28 -11.43
C GLY A 105 5.90 15.27 -11.69
N THR A 106 4.71 14.79 -12.08
CA THR A 106 3.51 15.61 -12.26
C THR A 106 2.40 15.25 -11.28
N ARG A 107 1.47 16.19 -11.08
CA ARG A 107 0.25 15.95 -10.29
C ARG A 107 -0.58 14.81 -10.86
N HIS A 108 -0.58 14.63 -12.19
CA HIS A 108 -1.34 13.58 -12.84
C HIS A 108 -0.75 12.20 -12.51
N ASP A 109 0.57 12.06 -12.60
CA ASP A 109 1.24 10.80 -12.31
C ASP A 109 1.10 10.43 -10.82
N SER A 110 1.10 11.43 -9.94
CA SER A 110 0.87 11.24 -8.49
C SER A 110 -0.55 10.74 -8.22
N ALA A 111 -1.54 11.24 -8.97
CA ALA A 111 -2.92 10.77 -8.86
C ALA A 111 -3.07 9.31 -9.29
N TRP A 112 -2.38 8.87 -10.35
CA TRP A 112 -2.37 7.47 -10.75
C TRP A 112 -1.72 6.55 -9.73
N LEU A 113 -0.61 6.97 -9.14
CA LEU A 113 0.05 6.21 -8.07
C LEU A 113 -0.87 6.05 -6.86
N LEU A 114 -1.53 7.13 -6.44
CA LEU A 114 -2.49 7.10 -5.33
C LEU A 114 -3.72 6.27 -5.66
N LEU A 115 -4.24 6.35 -6.88
CA LEU A 115 -5.36 5.52 -7.34
C LEU A 115 -4.99 4.04 -7.36
N GLY A 116 -3.81 3.71 -7.89
CA GLY A 116 -3.29 2.34 -7.89
C GLY A 116 -3.11 1.81 -6.47
N ALA A 117 -2.52 2.61 -5.58
CA ALA A 117 -2.38 2.28 -4.16
C ALA A 117 -3.74 2.02 -3.49
N ALA A 118 -4.67 2.98 -3.58
CA ALA A 118 -5.98 2.89 -2.94
C ALA A 118 -6.82 1.75 -3.51
N GLY A 119 -6.85 1.60 -4.84
CA GLY A 119 -7.57 0.54 -5.52
C GLY A 119 -7.02 -0.84 -5.20
N TRP A 120 -5.69 -0.98 -5.07
CA TRP A 120 -5.04 -2.23 -4.70
C TRP A 120 -5.39 -2.65 -3.28
N ILE A 121 -5.34 -1.71 -2.33
CA ILE A 121 -5.77 -1.95 -0.94
C ILE A 121 -7.25 -2.32 -0.88
N ALA A 122 -8.13 -1.54 -1.53
CA ALA A 122 -9.57 -1.77 -1.48
C ALA A 122 -9.99 -3.11 -2.10
N SER A 123 -9.45 -3.44 -3.28
CA SER A 123 -9.74 -4.72 -3.94
C SER A 123 -9.14 -5.91 -3.19
N GLY A 124 -7.94 -5.78 -2.62
CA GLY A 124 -7.33 -6.80 -1.78
C GLY A 124 -8.13 -7.03 -0.49
N ALA A 125 -8.63 -5.96 0.13
CA ALA A 125 -9.49 -6.02 1.29
C ALA A 125 -10.81 -6.70 0.96
N GLY A 126 -11.39 -6.41 -0.21
CA GLY A 126 -12.60 -7.08 -0.71
C GLY A 126 -12.38 -8.57 -0.95
N LEU A 127 -11.26 -8.97 -1.57
CA LEU A 127 -10.91 -10.39 -1.72
C LEU A 127 -10.74 -11.06 -0.36
N ALA A 128 -10.12 -10.38 0.60
CA ALA A 128 -9.95 -10.91 1.94
C ALA A 128 -11.27 -11.08 2.68
N HIS A 129 -12.22 -10.17 2.50
CA HIS A 129 -13.57 -10.31 3.03
C HIS A 129 -14.30 -11.54 2.47
N LEU A 130 -14.21 -11.78 1.16
CA LEU A 130 -14.91 -12.91 0.52
C LEU A 130 -14.30 -14.27 0.88
N HIS A 131 -12.96 -14.36 0.97
CA HIS A 131 -12.25 -15.65 1.01
C HIS A 131 -11.60 -16.00 2.34
N PHE A 132 -11.37 -15.02 3.22
CA PHE A 132 -10.70 -15.23 4.51
C PHE A 132 -11.59 -14.84 5.71
N PHE A 133 -12.92 -14.94 5.55
CA PHE A 133 -13.83 -14.74 6.66
C PHE A 133 -13.68 -15.84 7.70
N GLU A 134 -13.31 -15.47 8.93
CA GLU A 134 -13.23 -16.36 10.07
C GLU A 134 -14.06 -15.80 11.21
N ALA A 135 -15.07 -16.55 11.67
CA ALA A 135 -15.98 -16.09 12.73
C ALA A 135 -15.28 -15.81 14.08
N ALA A 136 -14.10 -16.40 14.30
CA ALA A 136 -13.26 -16.19 15.48
C ALA A 136 -12.01 -15.35 15.17
N SER A 137 -12.06 -14.50 14.13
CA SER A 137 -10.92 -13.67 13.76
C SER A 137 -10.52 -12.74 14.91
N PRO A 138 -9.22 -12.65 15.26
CA PRO A 138 -8.74 -11.71 16.26
C PRO A 138 -8.73 -10.26 15.75
N LEU A 139 -9.11 -10.02 14.49
CA LEU A 139 -9.17 -8.71 13.87
C LEU A 139 -10.46 -7.97 14.23
N PRO A 140 -10.42 -6.64 14.42
CA PRO A 140 -11.56 -5.88 14.92
C PRO A 140 -12.74 -5.82 13.93
N ALA A 141 -12.51 -6.05 12.64
CA ALA A 141 -13.54 -6.09 11.60
C ALA A 141 -13.30 -7.22 10.57
N ASN A 142 -12.81 -8.37 11.03
CA ASN A 142 -12.46 -9.54 10.21
C ASN A 142 -11.33 -9.27 9.17
N ALA A 143 -11.05 -10.26 8.31
CA ALA A 143 -9.91 -10.25 7.40
C ALA A 143 -9.92 -9.13 6.34
N GLY A 144 -11.10 -8.65 5.93
CA GLY A 144 -11.24 -7.57 4.94
C GLY A 144 -11.45 -6.18 5.53
N GLY A 145 -11.73 -6.07 6.84
CA GLY A 145 -12.13 -4.80 7.45
C GLY A 145 -13.41 -4.21 6.85
N VAL A 146 -13.74 -2.99 7.27
CA VAL A 146 -14.94 -2.27 6.79
C VAL A 146 -14.90 -2.03 5.29
N VAL A 147 -13.74 -1.65 4.73
CA VAL A 147 -13.60 -1.37 3.30
C VAL A 147 -13.82 -2.65 2.48
N GLY A 148 -13.24 -3.77 2.92
CA GLY A 148 -13.41 -5.05 2.26
C GLY A 148 -14.86 -5.53 2.29
N ALA A 149 -15.55 -5.39 3.41
CA ALA A 149 -16.97 -5.71 3.51
C ALA A 149 -17.82 -4.89 2.55
N LEU A 150 -17.61 -3.57 2.50
CA LEU A 150 -18.35 -2.67 1.60
C LEU A 150 -18.22 -3.06 0.13
N PHE A 151 -16.99 -3.27 -0.36
CA PHE A 151 -16.77 -3.62 -1.76
C PHE A 151 -17.11 -5.08 -2.07
N GLY A 152 -16.75 -6.00 -1.17
CA GLY A 152 -17.00 -7.43 -1.31
C GLY A 152 -18.49 -7.75 -1.37
N ASP A 153 -19.27 -7.26 -0.40
CA ASP A 153 -20.72 -7.52 -0.34
C ASP A 153 -21.46 -6.83 -1.49
N LEU A 154 -21.04 -5.61 -1.86
CA LEU A 154 -21.60 -4.91 -3.02
C LEU A 154 -21.43 -5.73 -4.30
N LEU A 155 -20.20 -6.16 -4.61
CA LEU A 155 -19.94 -6.92 -5.83
C LEU A 155 -20.59 -8.31 -5.79
N ARG A 156 -20.59 -8.97 -4.63
CA ARG A 156 -21.26 -10.26 -4.42
C ARG A 156 -22.77 -10.14 -4.64
N SER A 157 -23.39 -9.06 -4.19
CA SER A 157 -24.82 -8.80 -4.41
C SER A 157 -25.15 -8.55 -5.88
N ALA A 158 -24.25 -7.89 -6.63
CA ALA A 158 -24.46 -7.51 -8.02
C ALA A 158 -24.15 -8.64 -9.02
N ALA A 159 -23.09 -9.41 -8.78
CA ALA A 159 -22.53 -10.38 -9.74
C ALA A 159 -22.41 -11.82 -9.21
N GLY A 160 -22.85 -12.08 -7.97
CA GLY A 160 -22.64 -13.36 -7.29
C GLY A 160 -21.19 -13.57 -6.84
N GLU A 161 -20.95 -14.67 -6.12
CA GLU A 161 -19.64 -14.98 -5.50
C GLU A 161 -18.49 -15.06 -6.52
N LEU A 162 -18.72 -15.81 -7.60
CA LEU A 162 -17.75 -16.00 -8.67
C LEU A 162 -17.43 -14.67 -9.37
N GLY A 163 -18.47 -13.92 -9.75
CA GLY A 163 -18.32 -12.63 -10.42
C GLY A 163 -17.57 -11.62 -9.55
N ALA A 164 -17.94 -11.51 -8.28
CA ALA A 164 -17.27 -10.62 -7.33
C ALA A 164 -15.78 -10.92 -7.20
N THR A 165 -15.43 -12.19 -7.06
CA THR A 165 -14.03 -12.63 -6.98
C THR A 165 -13.27 -12.27 -8.25
N MET A 166 -13.83 -12.54 -9.43
CA MET A 166 -13.17 -12.24 -10.70
C MET A 166 -12.97 -10.73 -10.90
N PHE A 167 -13.98 -9.91 -10.60
CA PHE A 167 -13.88 -8.46 -10.69
C PHE A 167 -12.85 -7.89 -9.71
N LEU A 168 -12.92 -8.29 -8.43
CA LEU A 168 -11.98 -7.84 -7.42
C LEU A 168 -10.55 -8.27 -7.74
N LEU A 169 -10.33 -9.49 -8.22
CA LEU A 169 -9.02 -9.96 -8.65
C LEU A 169 -8.49 -9.17 -9.85
N THR A 170 -9.36 -8.88 -10.82
CA THR A 170 -8.98 -8.07 -11.98
C THR A 170 -8.58 -6.66 -11.55
N ILE A 171 -9.39 -6.01 -10.70
CA ILE A 171 -9.09 -4.68 -10.16
C ILE A 171 -7.80 -4.73 -9.34
N PHE A 172 -7.60 -5.76 -8.52
CA PHE A 172 -6.39 -5.93 -7.72
C PHE A 172 -5.13 -5.97 -8.59
N LEU A 173 -5.12 -6.77 -9.66
CA LEU A 173 -3.98 -6.87 -10.56
C LEU A 173 -3.74 -5.58 -11.34
N VAL A 174 -4.80 -4.92 -11.82
CA VAL A 174 -4.68 -3.64 -12.54
C VAL A 174 -4.14 -2.55 -11.61
N MET A 175 -4.68 -2.44 -10.40
CA MET A 175 -4.29 -1.41 -9.43
C MET A 175 -2.89 -1.67 -8.87
N LEU A 176 -2.52 -2.94 -8.64
CA LEU A 176 -1.14 -3.34 -8.34
C LEU A 176 -0.19 -2.92 -9.46
N THR A 177 -0.58 -3.11 -10.73
CA THR A 177 0.20 -2.70 -11.89
C THR A 177 0.40 -1.18 -11.92
N LEU A 178 -0.66 -0.40 -11.69
CA LEU A 178 -0.58 1.06 -11.61
C LEU A 178 0.30 1.52 -10.45
N PHE A 179 0.19 0.87 -9.29
CA PHE A 179 1.00 1.20 -8.12
C PHE A 179 2.48 0.86 -8.32
N THR A 180 2.78 -0.35 -8.83
CA THR A 180 4.15 -0.90 -8.93
C THR A 180 4.89 -0.54 -10.21
N GLY A 181 4.16 -0.16 -11.28
CA GLY A 181 4.74 -0.01 -12.62
C GLY A 181 5.24 -1.35 -13.21
N LEU A 182 4.80 -2.48 -12.64
CA LEU A 182 5.25 -3.81 -13.03
C LEU A 182 4.81 -4.12 -14.47
N SER A 183 5.75 -4.59 -15.29
CA SER A 183 5.41 -5.20 -16.57
C SER A 183 5.25 -6.70 -16.40
N TRP A 184 4.04 -7.21 -16.59
CA TRP A 184 3.76 -8.65 -16.53
C TRP A 184 4.57 -9.45 -17.53
N PHE A 185 4.83 -8.91 -18.73
CA PHE A 185 5.69 -9.55 -19.74
C PHE A 185 7.13 -9.70 -19.23
N ARG A 186 7.71 -8.65 -18.67
CA ARG A 186 9.06 -8.73 -18.07
C ARG A 186 9.11 -9.69 -16.88
N LEU A 187 8.05 -9.72 -16.07
CA LEU A 187 7.97 -10.68 -14.96
C LEU A 187 7.96 -12.12 -15.48
N MET A 188 7.15 -12.42 -16.48
CA MET A 188 7.08 -13.75 -17.11
C MET A 188 8.42 -14.14 -17.73
N GLU A 189 9.08 -13.22 -18.45
CA GLU A 189 10.42 -13.44 -19.02
C GLU A 189 11.46 -13.72 -17.94
N ALA A 190 11.47 -12.95 -16.84
CA ALA A 190 12.41 -13.12 -15.75
C ALA A 190 12.22 -14.47 -15.02
N ILE A 191 10.97 -14.85 -14.76
CA ILE A 191 10.65 -16.17 -14.17
C ILE A 191 11.07 -17.28 -15.13
N GLY A 192 10.74 -17.17 -16.41
CA GLY A 192 11.13 -18.15 -17.43
C GLY A 192 12.64 -18.32 -17.52
N ALA A 193 13.40 -17.22 -17.53
CA ALA A 193 14.85 -17.24 -17.51
C ALA A 193 15.40 -17.87 -16.22
N SER A 194 14.80 -17.60 -15.06
CA SER A 194 15.22 -18.21 -13.80
C SER A 194 15.00 -19.72 -13.77
N VAL A 195 13.91 -20.22 -14.36
CA VAL A 195 13.59 -21.66 -14.41
C VAL A 195 14.47 -22.38 -15.42
N LEU A 196 14.73 -21.77 -16.58
CA LEU A 196 15.56 -22.37 -17.63
C LEU A 196 17.06 -22.37 -17.29
N ASN A 197 17.49 -21.49 -16.38
CA ASN A 197 18.86 -21.41 -15.89
C ASN A 197 19.09 -22.14 -14.55
N ALA A 198 18.08 -22.83 -14.02
CA ALA A 198 18.14 -23.67 -12.82
C ALA A 198 18.27 -25.15 -13.19
#